data_AF-A0A935DK15-F1
#
_entry.id   AF-A0A935DK15-F1
#
_cell.length_a   1.000
_cell.length_b   1.000
_cell.length_c   1.000
_cell.angle_alpha   90.00
_cell.angle_beta   90.00
_cell.angle_gamma   90.00
#
_symmetry.space_group_name_H-M   'P 1'
#
loop_
_entity.id
_entity.type
_entity.pdbx_description
1 polymer ?
#
loop_
_entity_poly.entity_id
_entity_poly.type
_entity_poly.pdbx_seq_one_letter_code
_entity_poly.pdbx_strand_id
1 'polypeptide(L)'
;MDRLSAHLDRGWDLLGQGDFRGARTSARRALEIDRNSPEAHNLLGQAAAREGDADEALEHYKQSYSLDDGYIDPMLNAAEVLIHPLGRFEEAIALCDEVLEFAEVKEERADAVLLKFDALHALGQDDAARAILDDLPEGPYEAPFTGYLVGRAWFEAEEFARAATLLTEAVVAEPDNADAHYYLALTRDRLRDWKGATLSFLEARELDLRVPAPPWSPGKDLFHRTVERALGSLEPEVSAALEGALVLVADVPGMEVVADGVDPRASVLVEGVGPTDGEAATEGPRSFVRVFVYQRNVERNCGAPGAAGGGDQQPGGGGGSPPAARSVGGGRRARPVRRAQLIERGGAQPSSGRSRSRRSCFTISRWRCRRSMPEVRAAADTLPWCTLSRSVR
;
A
#
# COMPACT_ATOMS: atom_id res chain seq x y z
N MET A 1 -41.61 7.55 -10.57
CA MET A 1 -40.63 6.87 -9.72
C MET A 1 -41.41 6.03 -8.73
N ASP A 2 -41.12 4.73 -8.67
CA ASP A 2 -41.73 3.88 -7.66
C ASP A 2 -41.24 4.28 -6.26
N ARG A 3 -42.03 4.06 -5.22
CA ARG A 3 -41.64 4.48 -3.86
C ARG A 3 -40.42 3.71 -3.35
N LEU A 4 -40.27 2.45 -3.76
CA LEU A 4 -39.10 1.64 -3.45
C LEU A 4 -37.84 2.28 -4.06
N SER A 5 -37.84 2.51 -5.37
CA SER A 5 -36.70 3.09 -6.08
C SER A 5 -36.33 4.47 -5.52
N ALA A 6 -37.32 5.31 -5.19
CA ALA A 6 -37.05 6.62 -4.58
C ALA A 6 -36.36 6.55 -3.20
N HIS A 7 -36.63 5.50 -2.42
CA HIS A 7 -35.91 5.27 -1.16
C HIS A 7 -34.50 4.72 -1.40
N LEU A 8 -34.30 3.86 -2.40
CA LEU A 8 -33.00 3.32 -2.77
C LEU A 8 -32.09 4.42 -3.34
N ASP A 9 -32.57 5.20 -4.31
CA ASP A 9 -31.85 6.33 -4.92
C ASP A 9 -31.38 7.32 -3.85
N ARG A 10 -32.29 7.72 -2.95
CA ARG A 10 -31.94 8.59 -1.80
C ARG A 10 -30.91 7.94 -0.90
N GLY A 11 -31.01 6.63 -0.70
CA GLY A 11 -30.09 5.87 0.13
C GLY A 11 -28.66 5.89 -0.42
N TRP A 12 -28.51 5.63 -1.72
CA TRP A 12 -27.23 5.73 -2.44
C TRP A 12 -26.66 7.14 -2.42
N ASP A 13 -27.50 8.15 -2.65
CA ASP A 13 -27.09 9.56 -2.57
C ASP A 13 -26.52 9.93 -1.18
N LEU A 14 -27.20 9.48 -0.11
CA LEU A 14 -26.76 9.72 1.27
C LEU A 14 -25.48 8.96 1.60
N LEU A 15 -25.33 7.73 1.09
CA LEU A 15 -24.11 6.95 1.23
C LEU A 15 -22.91 7.69 0.59
N GLY A 16 -23.10 8.21 -0.63
CA GLY A 16 -22.10 9.01 -1.34
C GLY A 16 -21.72 10.31 -0.63
N GLN A 17 -22.63 10.88 0.15
CA GLN A 17 -22.40 12.08 1.00
C GLN A 17 -21.75 11.75 2.35
N GLY A 18 -21.56 10.47 2.68
CA GLY A 18 -21.06 10.03 3.98
C GLY A 18 -22.09 10.01 5.10
N ASP A 19 -23.38 10.22 4.81
CA ASP A 19 -24.47 10.07 5.78
C ASP A 19 -24.95 8.61 5.83
N PHE A 20 -24.14 7.75 6.43
CA PHE A 20 -24.41 6.32 6.52
C PHE A 20 -25.68 6.01 7.31
N ARG A 21 -25.98 6.80 8.36
CA ARG A 21 -27.23 6.67 9.13
C ARG A 21 -28.46 7.03 8.29
N GLY A 22 -28.36 8.08 7.48
CA GLY A 22 -29.38 8.47 6.52
C GLY A 22 -29.59 7.41 5.45
N ALA A 23 -28.51 6.83 4.93
CA ALA A 23 -28.55 5.71 3.97
C ALA A 23 -29.29 4.51 4.55
N ARG A 24 -28.93 4.07 5.78
CA ARG A 24 -29.61 2.98 6.50
C ARG A 24 -31.10 3.25 6.70
N THR A 25 -31.45 4.48 7.06
CA THR A 25 -32.85 4.87 7.24
C THR A 25 -33.63 4.72 5.94
N SER A 26 -33.06 5.18 4.82
CA SER A 26 -33.68 5.07 3.50
C SER A 26 -33.80 3.60 3.07
N ALA A 27 -32.76 2.79 3.27
CA ALA A 27 -32.78 1.35 2.97
C ALA A 27 -33.83 0.59 3.81
N ARG A 28 -34.00 0.92 5.09
CA ARG A 28 -35.07 0.34 5.92
C ARG A 28 -36.46 0.72 5.43
N ARG A 29 -36.65 1.93 4.90
CA ARG A 29 -37.92 2.33 4.26
C ARG A 29 -38.16 1.59 2.95
N ALA A 30 -37.11 1.29 2.18
CA ALA A 30 -37.21 0.40 1.04
C ALA A 30 -37.68 -1.01 1.47
N LEU A 31 -37.11 -1.56 2.55
CA LEU A 31 -37.52 -2.86 3.11
C LEU A 31 -38.94 -2.88 3.72
N GLU A 32 -39.48 -1.74 4.15
CA GLU A 32 -40.88 -1.62 4.56
C GLU A 32 -41.85 -1.80 3.38
N ILE A 33 -41.41 -1.46 2.16
CA ILE A 33 -42.18 -1.58 0.93
C ILE A 33 -41.99 -2.96 0.32
N ASP A 34 -40.73 -3.40 0.20
CA ASP A 34 -40.36 -4.74 -0.26
C ASP A 34 -39.30 -5.35 0.66
N ARG A 35 -39.74 -6.30 1.49
CA ARG A 35 -38.88 -6.99 2.46
C ARG A 35 -37.80 -7.86 1.82
N ASN A 36 -37.94 -8.18 0.54
CA ASN A 36 -37.06 -9.08 -0.19
C ASN A 36 -36.27 -8.33 -1.27
N SER A 37 -36.08 -7.02 -1.12
CA SER A 37 -35.28 -6.22 -2.05
C SER A 37 -33.77 -6.53 -1.86
N PRO A 38 -33.09 -7.13 -2.85
CA PRO A 38 -31.65 -7.37 -2.79
C PRO A 38 -30.87 -6.06 -2.68
N GLU A 39 -31.27 -5.05 -3.46
CA GLU A 39 -30.63 -3.73 -3.48
C GLU A 39 -30.71 -3.02 -2.12
N ALA A 40 -31.85 -3.12 -1.42
CA ALA A 40 -31.99 -2.54 -0.09
C ALA A 40 -31.05 -3.20 0.94
N HIS A 41 -30.87 -4.52 0.83
CA HIS A 41 -29.90 -5.25 1.65
C HIS A 41 -28.45 -4.89 1.28
N ASN A 42 -28.12 -4.74 0.00
CA ASN A 42 -26.79 -4.29 -0.43
C ASN A 42 -26.46 -2.90 0.14
N LEU A 43 -27.41 -1.96 0.05
CA LEU A 43 -27.24 -0.62 0.61
C LEU A 43 -27.05 -0.63 2.13
N LEU A 44 -27.77 -1.48 2.86
CA LEU A 44 -27.53 -1.67 4.30
C LEU A 44 -26.15 -2.24 4.59
N GLY A 45 -25.70 -3.22 3.79
CA GLY A 45 -24.38 -3.80 3.90
C GLY A 45 -23.27 -2.78 3.67
N GLN A 46 -23.39 -1.96 2.62
CA GLN A 46 -22.44 -0.88 2.35
C GLN A 46 -22.42 0.17 3.44
N ALA A 47 -23.58 0.58 3.95
CA ALA A 47 -23.63 1.53 5.04
C ALA A 47 -22.99 0.96 6.33
N ALA A 48 -23.24 -0.30 6.67
CA ALA A 48 -22.62 -0.97 7.81
C ALA A 48 -21.09 -1.09 7.66
N ALA A 49 -20.61 -1.48 6.48
CA ALA A 49 -19.18 -1.57 6.17
C ALA A 49 -18.49 -0.20 6.34
N ARG A 50 -19.12 0.88 5.85
CA ARG A 50 -18.60 2.26 6.00
C ARG A 50 -18.66 2.78 7.43
N GLU A 51 -19.54 2.23 8.27
CA GLU A 51 -19.57 2.49 9.71
C GLU A 51 -18.54 1.64 10.49
N GLY A 52 -17.86 0.69 9.83
CA GLY A 52 -16.87 -0.22 10.41
C GLY A 52 -17.46 -1.49 11.04
N ASP A 53 -18.76 -1.75 10.83
CA ASP A 53 -19.43 -2.97 11.29
C ASP A 53 -19.37 -4.05 10.20
N ALA A 54 -18.22 -4.71 10.12
CA ALA A 54 -17.93 -5.72 9.09
C ALA A 54 -18.83 -6.97 9.19
N ASP A 55 -19.21 -7.36 10.41
CA ASP A 55 -20.07 -8.54 10.62
C ASP A 55 -21.51 -8.25 10.18
N GLU A 56 -22.08 -7.08 10.54
CA GLU A 56 -23.41 -6.67 10.05
C GLU A 56 -23.41 -6.49 8.52
N ALA A 57 -22.32 -5.95 7.96
CA ALA A 57 -22.18 -5.80 6.52
C ALA A 57 -22.30 -7.15 5.80
N LEU A 58 -21.56 -8.17 6.26
CA LEU A 58 -21.62 -9.51 5.68
C LEU A 58 -23.00 -10.16 5.79
N GLU A 59 -23.71 -9.97 6.91
CA GLU A 59 -25.07 -10.49 7.05
C GLU A 59 -26.01 -9.89 5.98
N HIS A 60 -25.93 -8.58 5.77
CA HIS A 60 -26.75 -7.90 4.78
C HIS A 60 -26.36 -8.21 3.34
N TYR A 61 -25.06 -8.30 3.02
CA TYR A 61 -24.64 -8.74 1.70
C TYR A 61 -25.09 -10.18 1.42
N LYS A 62 -24.95 -11.07 2.40
CA LYS A 62 -25.44 -12.45 2.29
C LYS A 62 -26.93 -12.53 2.03
N GLN A 63 -27.70 -11.72 2.74
CA GLN A 63 -29.13 -11.66 2.48
C GLN A 63 -29.43 -11.12 1.08
N SER A 64 -28.66 -10.14 0.59
CA SER A 64 -28.80 -9.59 -0.76
C SER A 64 -28.55 -10.64 -1.84
N TYR A 65 -27.37 -11.27 -1.86
CA TYR A 65 -27.04 -12.25 -2.90
C TYR A 65 -27.85 -13.54 -2.77
N SER A 66 -28.33 -13.92 -1.58
CA SER A 66 -29.24 -15.09 -1.44
C SER A 66 -30.66 -14.83 -1.97
N LEU A 67 -31.04 -13.57 -2.20
CA LEU A 67 -32.34 -13.19 -2.77
C LEU A 67 -32.28 -13.10 -4.30
N ASP A 68 -31.12 -12.73 -4.84
CA ASP A 68 -30.83 -12.67 -6.27
C ASP A 68 -29.36 -13.03 -6.51
N ASP A 69 -29.12 -14.31 -6.85
CA ASP A 69 -27.77 -14.83 -7.13
C ASP A 69 -27.13 -14.17 -8.38
N GLY A 70 -27.92 -13.48 -9.21
CA GLY A 70 -27.43 -12.72 -10.37
C GLY A 70 -27.01 -11.29 -10.02
N TYR A 71 -27.29 -10.83 -8.80
CA TYR A 71 -26.84 -9.53 -8.34
C TYR A 71 -25.45 -9.65 -7.72
N ILE A 72 -24.41 -9.34 -8.51
CA ILE A 72 -23.00 -9.62 -8.19
C ILE A 72 -22.39 -8.62 -7.20
N ASP A 73 -22.78 -7.34 -7.24
CA ASP A 73 -22.21 -6.28 -6.39
C ASP A 73 -22.12 -6.65 -4.89
N PRO A 74 -23.16 -7.23 -4.24
CA PRO A 74 -23.08 -7.63 -2.84
C PRO A 74 -22.06 -8.75 -2.59
N MET A 75 -21.82 -9.64 -3.56
CA MET A 75 -20.80 -10.70 -3.45
C MET A 75 -19.40 -10.10 -3.50
N LEU A 76 -19.15 -9.17 -4.43
CA LEU A 76 -17.88 -8.44 -4.52
C LEU A 76 -17.64 -7.61 -3.26
N ASN A 77 -18.65 -6.87 -2.79
CA ASN A 77 -18.56 -6.09 -1.56
C ASN A 77 -18.34 -6.99 -0.32
N ALA A 78 -18.94 -8.17 -0.28
CA ALA A 78 -18.68 -9.14 0.78
C ALA A 78 -17.26 -9.71 0.72
N ALA A 79 -16.76 -10.02 -0.48
CA ALA A 79 -15.38 -10.47 -0.67
C ALA A 79 -14.39 -9.39 -0.21
N GLU A 80 -14.63 -8.12 -0.53
CA GLU A 80 -13.81 -7.01 -0.03
C GLU A 80 -13.80 -6.97 1.50
N VAL A 81 -14.96 -7.05 2.16
CA VAL A 81 -15.06 -7.08 3.64
C VAL A 81 -14.36 -8.29 4.27
N LEU A 82 -14.43 -9.45 3.62
CA LEU A 82 -13.75 -10.67 4.04
C LEU A 82 -12.23 -10.52 3.96
N ILE A 83 -11.70 -9.86 2.94
CA ILE A 83 -10.26 -9.57 2.81
C ILE A 83 -9.86 -8.50 3.84
N HIS A 84 -10.60 -7.38 3.87
CA HIS A 84 -10.36 -6.23 4.73
C HIS A 84 -11.69 -5.71 5.31
N PRO A 85 -11.90 -5.73 6.64
CA PRO A 85 -10.89 -5.89 7.69
C PRO A 85 -10.77 -7.32 8.25
N LEU A 86 -11.57 -8.29 7.80
CA LEU A 86 -11.74 -9.55 8.53
C LEU A 86 -10.59 -10.56 8.34
N GLY A 87 -9.84 -10.49 7.24
CA GLY A 87 -8.76 -11.43 6.93
C GLY A 87 -9.21 -12.88 6.71
N ARG A 88 -10.48 -13.09 6.32
CA ARG A 88 -11.09 -14.39 6.01
C ARG A 88 -10.90 -14.71 4.52
N PHE A 89 -9.65 -14.85 4.11
CA PHE A 89 -9.25 -14.88 2.70
C PHE A 89 -9.81 -16.09 1.93
N GLU A 90 -9.89 -17.27 2.55
CA GLU A 90 -10.44 -18.46 1.90
C GLU A 90 -11.93 -18.30 1.54
N GLU A 91 -12.71 -17.60 2.38
CA GLU A 91 -14.11 -17.32 2.10
C GLU A 91 -14.26 -16.26 1.01
N ALA A 92 -13.38 -15.25 0.99
CA ALA A 92 -13.34 -14.26 -0.10
C ALA A 92 -13.05 -14.94 -1.44
N ILE A 93 -12.07 -15.86 -1.48
CA ILE A 93 -11.71 -16.62 -2.69
C ILE A 93 -12.92 -17.41 -3.19
N ALA A 94 -13.66 -18.08 -2.29
CA ALA A 94 -14.84 -18.85 -2.66
C ALA A 94 -15.95 -17.97 -3.28
N LEU A 95 -16.20 -16.79 -2.71
CA LEU A 95 -17.16 -15.83 -3.29
C LEU A 95 -16.69 -15.30 -4.65
N CYS A 96 -15.41 -14.97 -4.78
CA CYS A 96 -14.87 -14.55 -6.08
C CYS A 96 -14.96 -15.68 -7.12
N ASP A 97 -14.75 -16.93 -6.73
CA ASP A 97 -14.94 -18.09 -7.62
C ASP A 97 -16.38 -18.18 -8.11
N GLU A 98 -17.37 -18.04 -7.23
CA GLU A 98 -18.78 -18.00 -7.62
C GLU A 98 -19.08 -16.83 -8.58
N VAL A 99 -18.57 -15.63 -8.31
CA VAL A 99 -18.74 -14.48 -9.23
C VAL A 99 -18.15 -14.79 -10.61
N LEU A 100 -16.96 -15.41 -10.67
CA LEU A 100 -16.29 -15.71 -11.93
C LEU A 100 -17.00 -16.78 -12.77
N GLU A 101 -17.87 -17.60 -12.17
CA GLU A 101 -18.70 -18.57 -12.91
C GLU A 101 -19.79 -17.89 -13.75
N PHE A 102 -20.33 -16.75 -13.30
CA PHE A 102 -21.50 -16.10 -13.91
C PHE A 102 -21.29 -14.66 -14.36
N ALA A 103 -20.15 -14.03 -14.05
CA ALA A 103 -19.87 -12.66 -14.46
C ALA A 103 -19.90 -12.50 -15.99
N GLU A 104 -20.91 -11.76 -16.48
CA GLU A 104 -21.08 -11.42 -17.90
C GLU A 104 -20.40 -10.09 -18.25
N VAL A 105 -20.22 -9.21 -17.27
CA VAL A 105 -19.62 -7.88 -17.43
C VAL A 105 -18.11 -7.95 -17.19
N LYS A 106 -17.34 -7.25 -18.03
CA LYS A 106 -15.87 -7.24 -17.95
C LYS A 106 -15.38 -6.66 -16.62
N GLU A 107 -16.03 -5.60 -16.16
CA GLU A 107 -15.71 -4.87 -14.94
C GLU A 107 -15.90 -5.76 -13.71
N GLU A 108 -17.06 -6.42 -13.58
CA GLU A 108 -17.34 -7.39 -12.51
C GLU A 108 -16.31 -8.52 -12.49
N ARG A 109 -15.95 -9.04 -13.67
CA ARG A 109 -14.90 -10.07 -13.80
C ARG A 109 -13.54 -9.53 -13.35
N ALA A 110 -13.17 -8.32 -13.75
CA ALA A 110 -11.91 -7.70 -13.35
C ALA A 110 -11.86 -7.52 -11.83
N ASP A 111 -12.93 -7.01 -11.21
CA ASP A 111 -13.03 -6.81 -9.77
C ASP A 111 -12.90 -8.14 -9.01
N ALA A 112 -13.60 -9.19 -9.46
CA ALA A 112 -13.48 -10.53 -8.86
C ALA A 112 -12.05 -11.11 -8.96
N VAL A 113 -11.39 -10.95 -10.12
CA VAL A 113 -10.00 -11.40 -10.31
C VAL A 113 -9.05 -10.62 -9.38
N LEU A 114 -9.24 -9.31 -9.25
CA LEU A 114 -8.39 -8.45 -8.40
C LEU A 114 -8.57 -8.78 -6.91
N LEU A 115 -9.81 -8.95 -6.44
CA LEU A 115 -10.08 -9.35 -5.06
C LEU A 115 -9.51 -10.75 -4.76
N LYS A 116 -9.69 -11.71 -5.68
CA LYS A 116 -9.10 -13.05 -5.54
C LYS A 116 -7.58 -13.00 -5.55
N PHE A 117 -6.98 -12.16 -6.40
CA PHE A 117 -5.53 -11.92 -6.41
C PHE A 117 -5.04 -11.44 -5.05
N ASP A 118 -5.66 -10.39 -4.49
CA ASP A 118 -5.27 -9.81 -3.19
C ASP A 118 -5.43 -10.86 -2.06
N ALA A 119 -6.52 -11.65 -2.06
CA ALA A 119 -6.74 -12.73 -1.09
C ALA A 119 -5.68 -13.86 -1.19
N LEU A 120 -5.36 -14.32 -2.40
CA LEU A 120 -4.34 -15.34 -2.64
C LEU A 120 -2.95 -14.84 -2.23
N HIS A 121 -2.64 -13.58 -2.54
CA HIS A 121 -1.37 -12.96 -2.16
C HIS A 121 -1.26 -12.83 -0.63
N ALA A 122 -2.34 -12.46 0.05
CA ALA A 122 -2.38 -12.39 1.52
C ALA A 122 -2.15 -13.75 2.20
N LEU A 123 -2.59 -14.85 1.58
CA LEU A 123 -2.30 -16.23 2.01
C LEU A 123 -0.88 -16.70 1.67
N GLY A 124 -0.08 -15.90 0.95
CA GLY A 124 1.24 -16.27 0.47
C GLY A 124 1.22 -17.28 -0.68
N GLN A 125 0.07 -17.40 -1.37
CA GLN A 125 -0.11 -18.28 -2.52
C GLN A 125 0.26 -17.55 -3.82
N ASP A 126 1.48 -17.00 -3.87
CA ASP A 126 1.93 -16.08 -4.93
C ASP A 126 1.85 -16.67 -6.35
N ASP A 127 2.12 -17.97 -6.49
CA ASP A 127 2.02 -18.66 -7.79
C ASP A 127 0.57 -18.70 -8.30
N ALA A 128 -0.40 -18.91 -7.40
CA ALA A 128 -1.82 -18.92 -7.73
C ALA A 128 -2.34 -17.49 -7.96
N ALA A 129 -1.89 -16.53 -7.15
CA ALA A 129 -2.19 -15.11 -7.33
C ALA A 129 -1.75 -14.65 -8.73
N ARG A 130 -0.51 -14.94 -9.13
CA ARG A 130 -0.04 -14.58 -10.48
C ARG A 130 -0.83 -15.28 -11.59
N ALA A 131 -1.24 -16.54 -11.38
CA ALA A 131 -2.00 -17.29 -12.37
C ALA A 131 -3.41 -16.72 -12.59
N ILE A 132 -4.10 -16.25 -11.54
CA ILE A 132 -5.46 -15.73 -11.70
C ILE A 132 -5.50 -14.44 -12.54
N LEU A 133 -4.40 -13.68 -12.60
CA LEU A 133 -4.32 -12.48 -13.44
C LEU A 133 -4.41 -12.78 -14.94
N ASP A 134 -4.15 -14.00 -15.38
CA ASP A 134 -4.37 -14.38 -16.79
C ASP A 134 -5.86 -14.42 -17.17
N ASP A 135 -6.78 -14.42 -16.18
CA ASP A 135 -8.22 -14.36 -16.38
C ASP A 135 -8.77 -12.92 -16.48
N LEU A 136 -7.90 -11.91 -16.32
CA LEU A 136 -8.26 -10.51 -16.48
C LEU A 136 -8.71 -10.23 -17.92
N PRO A 137 -9.84 -9.51 -18.12
CA PRO A 137 -10.25 -9.12 -19.45
C PRO A 137 -9.26 -8.11 -20.04
N GLU A 138 -9.01 -8.20 -21.35
CA GLU A 138 -8.21 -7.19 -22.06
C GLU A 138 -8.90 -5.82 -22.01
N GLY A 139 -8.10 -4.79 -21.72
CA GLY A 139 -8.54 -3.41 -21.72
C GLY A 139 -8.87 -2.86 -23.12
N PRO A 140 -9.28 -1.59 -23.22
CA PRO A 140 -9.38 -0.62 -22.13
C PRO A 140 -10.56 -0.93 -21.19
N TYR A 141 -10.41 -0.60 -19.91
CA TYR A 141 -11.48 -0.65 -18.91
C TYR A 141 -12.31 0.62 -18.95
N GLU A 142 -13.61 0.54 -18.67
CA GLU A 142 -14.49 1.72 -18.68
C GLU A 142 -14.12 2.73 -17.59
N ALA A 143 -13.90 2.24 -16.37
CA ALA A 143 -13.45 3.05 -15.25
C ALA A 143 -11.90 3.16 -15.25
N PRO A 144 -11.33 4.38 -15.29
CA PRO A 144 -9.88 4.57 -15.21
C PRO A 144 -9.25 3.95 -13.95
N PHE A 145 -9.99 4.00 -12.83
CA PHE A 145 -9.60 3.38 -11.57
C PHE A 145 -9.35 1.87 -11.71
N THR A 146 -10.17 1.14 -12.47
CA THR A 146 -9.95 -0.29 -12.76
C THR A 146 -8.64 -0.52 -13.51
N GLY A 147 -8.32 0.33 -14.50
CA GLY A 147 -7.05 0.28 -15.21
C GLY A 147 -5.84 0.47 -14.29
N TYR A 148 -5.95 1.38 -13.32
CA TYR A 148 -4.95 1.54 -12.25
C TYR A 148 -4.81 0.26 -11.42
N LEU A 149 -5.91 -0.31 -10.91
CA LEU A 149 -5.88 -1.49 -10.05
C LEU A 149 -5.27 -2.70 -10.77
N VAL A 150 -5.63 -2.91 -12.05
CA VAL A 150 -5.03 -3.97 -12.86
C VAL A 150 -3.55 -3.71 -13.09
N GLY A 151 -3.16 -2.47 -13.35
CA GLY A 151 -1.76 -2.06 -13.43
C GLY A 151 -0.97 -2.35 -12.13
N ARG A 152 -1.56 -2.07 -10.97
CA ARG A 152 -1.01 -2.42 -9.64
C ARG A 152 -0.84 -3.93 -9.51
N ALA A 153 -1.85 -4.72 -9.83
CA ALA A 153 -1.80 -6.18 -9.72
C ALA A 153 -0.68 -6.78 -10.59
N TRP A 154 -0.52 -6.32 -11.84
CA TRP A 154 0.60 -6.74 -12.69
C TRP A 154 1.97 -6.32 -12.14
N PHE A 155 2.07 -5.16 -11.47
CA PHE A 155 3.31 -4.75 -10.81
C PHE A 155 3.65 -5.70 -9.64
N GLU A 156 2.66 -6.04 -8.80
CA GLU A 156 2.84 -6.96 -7.68
C GLU A 156 3.19 -8.38 -8.15
N ALA A 157 2.64 -8.80 -9.29
CA ALA A 157 3.00 -10.03 -9.98
C ALA A 157 4.37 -10.01 -10.70
N GLU A 158 5.13 -8.91 -10.58
CA GLU A 158 6.43 -8.66 -11.23
C GLU A 158 6.40 -8.60 -12.78
N GLU A 159 5.22 -8.46 -13.39
CA GLU A 159 5.03 -8.30 -14.84
C GLU A 159 5.09 -6.81 -15.24
N PHE A 160 6.26 -6.20 -15.01
CA PHE A 160 6.44 -4.75 -15.11
C PHE A 160 6.11 -4.15 -16.48
N ALA A 161 6.25 -4.92 -17.56
CA ALA A 161 5.91 -4.45 -18.91
C ALA A 161 4.39 -4.26 -19.08
N ARG A 162 3.57 -5.20 -18.56
CA ARG A 162 2.11 -5.09 -18.58
C ARG A 162 1.64 -3.96 -17.66
N ALA A 163 2.22 -3.89 -16.46
CA ALA A 163 1.95 -2.83 -15.49
C ALA A 163 2.24 -1.43 -16.08
N ALA A 164 3.38 -1.26 -16.77
CA ALA A 164 3.78 0.05 -17.30
C ALA A 164 2.78 0.61 -18.32
N THR A 165 2.22 -0.24 -19.18
CA THR A 165 1.21 0.16 -20.16
C THR A 165 -0.04 0.68 -19.46
N LEU A 166 -0.64 -0.13 -18.59
CA LEU A 166 -1.89 0.20 -17.91
C LEU A 166 -1.73 1.38 -16.95
N LEU A 167 -0.64 1.44 -16.19
CA LEU A 167 -0.37 2.56 -15.29
C LEU A 167 -0.10 3.86 -16.06
N THR A 168 0.48 3.78 -17.27
CA THR A 168 0.64 4.96 -18.14
C THR A 168 -0.72 5.45 -18.66
N GLU A 169 -1.61 4.54 -19.03
CA GLU A 169 -2.98 4.88 -19.44
C GLU A 169 -3.77 5.49 -18.27
N ALA A 170 -3.66 4.90 -17.07
CA ALA A 170 -4.32 5.37 -15.86
C ALA A 170 -3.92 6.81 -15.49
N VAL A 171 -2.62 7.16 -15.50
CA VAL A 171 -2.19 8.54 -15.19
C VAL A 171 -2.58 9.56 -16.28
N VAL A 172 -2.84 9.11 -17.51
CA VAL A 172 -3.36 9.99 -18.57
C VAL A 172 -4.85 10.25 -18.35
N ALA A 173 -5.61 9.24 -17.95
CA ALA A 173 -7.04 9.34 -17.69
C ALA A 173 -7.34 10.10 -16.38
N GLU A 174 -6.58 9.84 -15.32
CA GLU A 174 -6.69 10.48 -14.00
C GLU A 174 -5.34 11.08 -13.57
N PRO A 175 -4.98 12.28 -14.07
CA PRO A 175 -3.68 12.88 -13.76
C PRO A 175 -3.46 13.23 -12.29
N ASP A 176 -4.53 13.32 -11.49
CA ASP A 176 -4.53 13.62 -10.06
C ASP A 176 -4.52 12.38 -9.15
N ASN A 177 -4.49 11.17 -9.74
CA ASN A 177 -4.37 9.92 -8.99
C ASN A 177 -2.92 9.68 -8.54
N ALA A 178 -2.64 10.01 -7.27
CA ALA A 178 -1.31 9.89 -6.68
C ALA A 178 -0.78 8.44 -6.67
N ASP A 179 -1.67 7.46 -6.48
CA ASP A 179 -1.30 6.05 -6.43
C ASP A 179 -0.91 5.52 -7.81
N ALA A 180 -1.62 5.93 -8.87
CA ALA A 180 -1.27 5.59 -10.24
C ALA A 180 0.14 6.11 -10.59
N HIS A 181 0.46 7.36 -10.23
CA HIS A 181 1.82 7.91 -10.40
C HIS A 181 2.86 7.16 -9.58
N TYR A 182 2.53 6.80 -8.34
CA TYR A 182 3.44 6.06 -7.45
C TYR A 182 3.79 4.68 -8.01
N TYR A 183 2.78 3.89 -8.40
CA TYR A 183 3.01 2.57 -8.99
C TYR A 183 3.68 2.66 -10.36
N LEU A 184 3.38 3.67 -11.17
CA LEU A 184 4.09 3.91 -12.43
C LEU A 184 5.57 4.20 -12.18
N ALA A 185 5.89 4.97 -11.14
CA ALA A 185 7.26 5.27 -10.76
C ALA A 185 8.02 4.01 -10.33
N LEU A 186 7.43 3.20 -9.45
CA LEU A 186 7.99 1.91 -9.04
C LEU A 186 8.21 0.99 -10.25
N THR A 187 7.24 0.92 -11.15
CA THR A 187 7.33 0.08 -12.36
C THR A 187 8.46 0.55 -13.28
N ARG A 188 8.58 1.86 -13.53
CA ARG A 188 9.65 2.46 -14.33
C ARG A 188 11.02 2.23 -13.71
N ASP A 189 11.13 2.28 -12.38
CA ASP A 189 12.37 1.97 -11.66
C ASP A 189 12.80 0.52 -11.92
N ARG A 190 11.87 -0.45 -11.84
CA ARG A 190 12.14 -1.86 -12.17
C ARG A 190 12.56 -2.06 -13.63
N LEU A 191 11.98 -1.28 -14.54
CA LEU A 191 12.34 -1.24 -15.96
C LEU A 191 13.62 -0.44 -16.27
N ARG A 192 14.26 0.14 -15.25
CA ARG A 192 15.47 0.98 -15.36
C ARG A 192 15.26 2.29 -16.12
N ASP A 193 14.02 2.75 -16.24
CA ASP A 193 13.71 4.12 -16.65
C ASP A 193 13.79 5.05 -15.44
N TRP A 194 15.01 5.29 -14.95
CA TRP A 194 15.26 6.09 -13.74
C TRP A 194 14.73 7.52 -13.86
N LYS A 195 14.79 8.07 -15.08
CA LYS A 195 14.30 9.44 -15.35
C LYS A 195 12.78 9.49 -15.23
N GLY A 196 12.07 8.58 -15.92
CA GLY A 196 10.62 8.51 -15.83
C GLY A 196 10.13 8.14 -14.43
N ALA A 197 10.85 7.25 -13.74
CA ALA A 197 10.57 6.89 -12.34
C ALA A 197 10.65 8.12 -11.42
N THR A 198 11.75 8.88 -11.52
CA THR A 198 11.94 10.10 -10.72
C THR A 198 10.83 11.12 -10.96
N LEU A 199 10.47 11.36 -12.23
CA LEU A 199 9.40 12.30 -12.57
C LEU A 199 8.04 11.85 -12.00
N SER A 200 7.70 10.58 -12.14
CA SER A 200 6.45 10.03 -11.59
C SER A 200 6.44 10.04 -10.05
N PHE A 201 7.57 9.78 -9.39
CA PHE A 201 7.65 9.91 -7.93
C PHE A 201 7.47 11.35 -7.45
N LEU A 202 8.03 12.32 -8.17
CA LEU A 202 7.83 13.73 -7.85
C LEU A 202 6.36 14.14 -8.01
N GLU A 203 5.67 13.65 -9.05
CA GLU A 203 4.23 13.92 -9.21
C GLU A 203 3.40 13.27 -8.10
N ALA A 204 3.64 11.99 -7.80
CA ALA A 204 2.97 11.30 -6.70
C ALA A 204 3.16 12.04 -5.36
N ARG A 205 4.39 12.53 -5.09
CA ARG A 205 4.72 13.34 -3.92
C ARG A 205 3.92 14.64 -3.86
N GLU A 206 3.83 15.38 -4.97
CA GLU A 206 3.08 16.64 -5.01
C GLU A 206 1.58 16.43 -4.79
N LEU A 207 1.01 15.37 -5.38
CA LEU A 207 -0.38 15.00 -5.18
C LEU A 207 -0.65 14.57 -3.73
N ASP A 208 0.22 13.74 -3.16
CA ASP A 208 0.16 13.33 -1.75
C ASP A 208 0.23 14.53 -0.78
N LEU A 209 0.94 15.60 -1.14
CA LEU A 209 1.02 16.84 -0.36
C LEU A 209 -0.26 17.69 -0.40
N ARG A 210 -1.08 17.55 -1.46
CA ARG A 210 -2.37 18.26 -1.58
C ARG A 210 -3.44 17.69 -0.66
N VAL A 211 -3.35 16.41 -0.31
CA VAL A 211 -4.28 15.76 0.62
C VAL A 211 -4.13 16.41 2.00
N PRO A 212 -5.21 16.88 2.65
CA PRO A 212 -5.11 17.42 4.00
C PRO A 212 -4.73 16.32 5.00
N ALA A 213 -4.06 16.71 6.08
CA ALA A 213 -3.78 15.78 7.17
C ALA A 213 -5.10 15.19 7.71
N PRO A 214 -5.14 13.90 8.06
CA PRO A 214 -6.36 13.28 8.56
C PRO A 214 -6.79 13.94 9.88
N PRO A 215 -8.09 13.97 10.22
CA PRO A 215 -8.57 14.63 11.45
C PRO A 215 -7.93 14.11 12.75
N TRP A 216 -7.47 12.87 12.76
CA TRP A 216 -6.80 12.23 13.89
C TRP A 216 -5.28 12.50 13.94
N SER A 217 -4.70 13.14 12.92
CA SER A 217 -3.28 13.46 12.84
C SER A 217 -2.82 14.27 14.06
N PRO A 218 -1.75 13.84 14.75
CA PRO A 218 -1.22 14.60 15.87
C PRO A 218 -0.58 15.92 15.40
N GLY A 219 -0.72 16.98 16.20
CA GLY A 219 0.06 18.20 16.00
C GLY A 219 1.58 17.92 16.01
N LYS A 220 2.34 18.72 15.26
CA LYS A 220 3.79 18.54 15.05
C LYS A 220 4.59 18.28 16.32
N ASP A 221 4.33 19.03 17.38
CA ASP A 221 5.02 18.89 18.67
C ASP A 221 4.74 17.55 19.36
N LEU A 222 3.49 17.07 19.28
CA LEU A 222 3.10 15.78 19.84
C LEU A 222 3.74 14.64 19.03
N PHE A 223 3.72 14.76 17.70
CA PHE A 223 4.38 13.79 16.83
C PHE A 223 5.89 13.72 17.13
N HIS A 224 6.58 14.86 17.23
CA HIS A 224 8.01 14.93 17.55
C HIS A 224 8.35 14.21 18.87
N ARG A 225 7.63 14.52 19.96
CA ARG A 225 7.83 13.84 21.25
C ARG A 225 7.54 12.33 21.17
N THR A 226 6.59 11.94 20.32
CA THR A 226 6.26 10.52 20.11
C THR A 226 7.40 9.81 19.38
N VAL A 227 8.00 10.44 18.38
CA VAL A 227 9.20 9.93 17.69
C VAL A 227 10.37 9.80 18.66
N GLU A 228 10.67 10.81 19.47
CA GLU A 228 11.75 10.75 20.46
C GLU A 228 11.56 9.60 21.45
N ARG A 229 10.33 9.39 21.93
CA ARG A 229 9.99 8.26 22.80
C ARG A 229 10.17 6.92 22.08
N ALA A 230 9.70 6.82 20.84
CA ALA A 230 9.82 5.60 20.03
C ALA A 230 11.29 5.23 19.80
N LEU A 231 12.15 6.20 19.47
CA LEU A 231 13.59 6.02 19.31
C LEU A 231 14.26 5.56 20.62
N GLY A 232 13.83 6.09 21.77
CA GLY A 232 14.31 5.66 23.08
C GLY A 232 13.85 4.26 23.49
N SER A 233 12.84 3.70 22.82
CA SER A 233 12.32 2.34 23.07
C SER A 233 12.83 1.29 22.08
N LEU A 234 13.72 1.67 21.15
CA LEU A 234 14.32 0.73 20.21
C LEU A 234 15.21 -0.29 20.92
N GLU A 235 15.46 -1.41 20.24
CA GLU A 235 16.39 -2.42 20.73
C GLU A 235 17.78 -1.82 21.01
N PRO A 236 18.50 -2.30 22.04
CA PRO A 236 19.76 -1.70 22.47
C PRO A 236 20.79 -1.51 21.35
N GLU A 237 20.86 -2.46 20.41
CA GLU A 237 21.77 -2.42 19.27
C GLU A 237 21.45 -1.26 18.31
N VAL A 238 20.16 -1.05 18.02
CA VAL A 238 19.71 0.05 17.17
C VAL A 238 19.82 1.38 17.90
N SER A 239 19.47 1.41 19.19
CA SER A 239 19.59 2.59 20.04
C SER A 239 21.05 3.08 20.11
N ALA A 240 22.01 2.16 20.30
CA ALA A 240 23.43 2.46 20.28
C ALA A 240 23.91 2.99 18.92
N ALA A 241 23.40 2.44 17.82
CA ALA A 241 23.73 2.93 16.47
C ALA A 241 23.18 4.34 16.16
N LEU A 242 22.13 4.76 16.87
CA LEU A 242 21.49 6.07 16.75
C LEU A 242 21.89 7.04 17.87
N GLU A 243 22.85 6.66 18.72
CA GLU A 243 23.29 7.51 19.83
C GLU A 243 23.85 8.84 19.30
N GLY A 244 23.29 9.96 19.76
CA GLY A 244 23.68 11.30 19.31
C GLY A 244 23.21 11.66 17.89
N ALA A 245 22.32 10.86 17.29
CA ALA A 245 21.73 11.17 15.98
C ALA A 245 20.89 12.45 16.04
N LEU A 246 20.96 13.25 14.97
CA LEU A 246 20.03 14.36 14.76
C LEU A 246 18.72 13.83 14.18
N VAL A 247 17.65 13.95 14.96
CA VAL A 247 16.30 13.56 14.56
C VAL A 247 15.58 14.76 13.96
N LEU A 248 15.05 14.58 12.75
CA LEU A 248 14.34 15.61 11.99
C LEU A 248 12.97 15.08 11.61
N VAL A 249 11.92 15.85 11.91
CA VAL A 249 10.56 15.55 11.47
C VAL A 249 10.21 16.43 10.28
N ALA A 250 9.72 15.81 9.21
CA ALA A 250 9.18 16.47 8.03
C ALA A 250 7.86 15.83 7.63
N ASP A 251 7.14 16.39 6.66
CA ASP A 251 5.90 15.76 6.16
C ASP A 251 6.20 14.57 5.26
N VAL A 252 7.05 14.78 4.25
CA VAL A 252 7.50 13.81 3.24
C VAL A 252 8.96 14.11 2.86
N PRO A 253 9.69 13.18 2.22
CA PRO A 253 11.02 13.45 1.67
C PRO A 253 11.07 14.72 0.80
N GLY A 254 12.16 15.49 0.87
CA GLY A 254 12.37 16.65 0.00
C GLY A 254 12.52 16.25 -1.46
N MET A 255 12.20 17.15 -2.39
CA MET A 255 12.29 16.86 -3.84
C MET A 255 13.71 16.43 -4.25
N GLU A 256 14.73 17.04 -3.66
CA GLU A 256 16.14 16.71 -3.87
C GLU A 256 16.48 15.30 -3.38
N VAL A 257 15.84 14.84 -2.31
CA VAL A 257 16.03 13.50 -1.74
C VAL A 257 15.32 12.46 -2.63
N VAL A 258 14.13 12.78 -3.13
CA VAL A 258 13.41 11.94 -4.11
C VAL A 258 14.16 11.86 -5.44
N ALA A 259 14.73 12.97 -5.91
CA ALA A 259 15.55 13.01 -7.12
C ALA A 259 16.84 12.18 -7.02
N ASP A 260 17.34 11.99 -5.79
CA ASP A 260 18.46 11.09 -5.49
C ASP A 260 18.03 9.60 -5.37
N GLY A 261 16.75 9.29 -5.63
CA GLY A 261 16.20 7.93 -5.69
C GLY A 261 15.57 7.42 -4.38
N VAL A 262 15.30 8.31 -3.42
CA VAL A 262 14.54 7.94 -2.23
C VAL A 262 13.05 7.88 -2.58
N ASP A 263 12.39 6.82 -2.13
CA ASP A 263 10.95 6.66 -2.27
C ASP A 263 10.20 7.83 -1.56
N PRO A 264 9.33 8.59 -2.25
CA PRO A 264 8.59 9.71 -1.64
C PRO A 264 7.62 9.29 -0.53
N ARG A 265 7.26 8.01 -0.44
CA ARG A 265 6.38 7.42 0.57
C ARG A 265 7.13 6.70 1.70
N ALA A 266 8.46 6.78 1.73
CA ALA A 266 9.26 6.26 2.84
C ALA A 266 8.90 6.94 4.17
N SER A 267 8.66 6.18 5.23
CA SER A 267 8.32 6.72 6.56
C SER A 267 9.54 7.23 7.33
N VAL A 268 10.70 6.60 7.12
CA VAL A 268 11.95 6.93 7.81
C VAL A 268 13.12 6.87 6.83
N LEU A 269 14.03 7.84 6.91
CA LEU A 269 15.31 7.82 6.21
C LEU A 269 16.43 8.00 7.23
N VAL A 270 17.38 7.06 7.25
CA VAL A 270 18.59 7.15 8.06
C VAL A 270 19.78 7.45 7.16
N GLU A 271 20.38 8.63 7.32
CA GLU A 271 21.59 9.03 6.62
C GLU A 271 22.79 9.00 7.57
N GLY A 272 23.73 8.09 7.32
CA GLY A 272 25.05 8.11 7.98
C GLY A 272 26.03 8.99 7.21
N VAL A 273 26.63 9.99 7.87
CA VAL A 273 27.77 10.74 7.33
C VAL A 273 29.05 10.17 7.95
N GLY A 274 29.75 9.31 7.22
CA GLY A 274 31.06 8.78 7.59
C GLY A 274 32.16 9.32 6.66
N PRO A 275 33.45 9.22 7.05
CA PRO A 275 34.55 9.60 6.16
C PRO A 275 34.47 8.74 4.90
N THR A 276 34.55 9.39 3.73
CA THR A 276 34.59 8.70 2.44
C THR A 276 35.84 7.83 2.33
N ASP A 277 35.69 6.59 1.82
CA ASP A 277 36.77 5.64 1.60
C ASP A 277 38.02 6.32 1.00
N GLY A 278 39.10 6.43 1.79
CA GLY A 278 40.38 6.99 1.35
C GLY A 278 41.08 7.89 2.36
N GLU A 279 40.37 8.45 3.34
CA GLU A 279 40.98 9.22 4.42
C GLU A 279 41.22 8.31 5.62
N ALA A 280 42.50 8.07 5.92
CA ALA A 280 42.89 7.35 7.12
C ALA A 280 42.19 8.00 8.33
N ALA A 281 41.51 7.18 9.13
CA ALA A 281 40.86 7.58 10.36
C ALA A 281 41.92 7.97 11.41
N THR A 282 42.55 9.12 11.22
CA THR A 282 43.31 9.85 12.23
C THR A 282 42.42 10.98 12.71
N GLU A 283 41.73 10.76 13.83
CA GLU A 283 41.02 11.79 14.60
C GLU A 283 40.04 12.68 13.80
N GLY A 284 39.21 12.06 12.95
CA GLY A 284 38.10 12.73 12.25
C GLY A 284 36.79 12.74 13.06
N PRO A 285 35.85 13.66 12.79
CA PRO A 285 34.61 13.80 13.54
C PRO A 285 33.82 12.49 13.56
N ARG A 286 33.23 12.17 14.71
CA ARG A 286 32.32 11.02 14.90
C ARG A 286 31.32 10.98 13.73
N SER A 287 31.09 9.80 13.17
CA SER A 287 30.07 9.60 12.15
C SER A 287 28.75 10.21 12.64
N PHE A 288 28.25 11.23 11.95
CA PHE A 288 27.05 11.93 12.35
C PHE A 288 25.86 11.28 11.64
N VAL A 289 24.95 10.71 12.42
CA VAL A 289 23.74 10.07 11.90
C VAL A 289 22.61 11.08 11.91
N ARG A 290 21.86 11.14 10.81
CA ARG A 290 20.62 11.90 10.70
C ARG A 290 19.46 10.94 10.48
N VAL A 291 18.41 11.11 11.26
CA VAL A 291 17.18 10.31 11.16
C VAL A 291 16.05 11.26 10.78
N PHE A 292 15.54 11.09 9.56
CA PHE A 292 14.34 11.79 9.11
C PHE A 292 13.13 10.90 9.36
N VAL A 293 12.11 11.43 10.01
CA VAL A 293 10.82 10.77 10.17
C VAL A 293 9.75 11.59 9.47
N TYR A 294 9.05 10.98 8.52
CA TYR A 294 8.11 11.63 7.62
C TYR A 294 6.68 11.41 8.11
N GLN A 295 6.13 12.43 8.78
CA GLN A 295 4.87 12.35 9.50
C GLN A 295 3.71 11.89 8.61
N ARG A 296 3.53 12.45 7.42
CA ARG A 296 2.40 12.05 6.54
C ARG A 296 2.52 10.61 6.09
N ASN A 297 3.75 10.14 5.87
CA ASN A 297 4.00 8.75 5.47
C ASN A 297 3.82 7.78 6.66
N VAL A 298 4.11 8.21 7.89
CA VAL A 298 3.78 7.45 9.10
C VAL A 298 2.27 7.37 9.29
N GLU A 299 1.57 8.49 9.15
CA GLU A 299 0.12 8.58 9.26
C GLU A 299 -0.57 7.67 8.25
N ARG A 300 -0.17 7.74 6.98
CA ARG A 300 -0.69 6.85 5.93
C ARG A 300 -0.63 5.36 6.32
N ASN A 301 0.44 4.95 7.01
CA ASN A 301 0.67 3.55 7.37
C ASN A 301 0.02 3.11 8.69
N CYS A 302 -0.33 4.03 9.58
CA CYS A 302 -0.82 3.68 10.93
C CYS A 302 -2.34 3.60 11.05
N GLY A 303 -3.10 4.20 10.13
CA GLY A 303 -4.55 4.34 10.27
C GLY A 303 -4.95 5.16 11.52
N ALA A 304 -6.26 5.33 11.74
CA ALA A 304 -6.75 6.10 12.89
C ALA A 304 -6.40 5.39 14.23
N PRO A 305 -5.78 6.09 15.21
CA PRO A 305 -5.47 5.50 16.52
C PRO A 305 -6.77 5.12 17.25
N GLY A 306 -6.99 3.81 17.41
CA GLY A 306 -8.23 3.22 17.94
C GLY A 306 -8.82 2.11 17.06
N ALA A 307 -8.42 2.03 15.79
CA ALA A 307 -8.79 0.94 14.86
C ALA A 307 -8.09 -0.40 15.18
N ALA A 308 -7.14 -0.43 16.12
CA ALA A 308 -6.50 -1.65 16.63
C ALA A 308 -7.45 -2.56 17.46
N GLY A 309 -8.76 -2.28 17.43
CA GLY A 309 -9.83 -3.07 18.01
C GLY A 309 -11.15 -2.85 17.26
N GLY A 310 -11.13 -2.99 15.93
CA GLY A 310 -12.32 -2.98 15.08
C GLY A 310 -12.14 -2.10 13.84
N GLY A 311 -12.19 -2.75 12.67
CA GLY A 311 -12.53 -2.19 11.36
C GLY A 311 -11.71 -1.01 10.85
N ASP A 312 -11.01 -1.21 9.73
CA ASP A 312 -10.35 -0.18 8.93
C ASP A 312 -11.26 1.04 8.71
N GLN A 313 -11.07 2.09 9.53
CA GLN A 313 -11.70 3.38 9.34
C GLN A 313 -10.87 4.20 8.36
N GLN A 314 -11.23 4.16 7.08
CA GLN A 314 -10.89 5.20 6.11
C GLN A 314 -12.06 6.18 5.98
N PRO A 315 -11.84 7.50 6.15
CA PRO A 315 -12.84 8.48 5.77
C PRO A 315 -12.90 8.56 4.25
N GLY A 316 -14.13 8.61 3.74
CA GLY A 316 -14.43 8.62 2.31
C GLY A 316 -13.61 9.63 1.50
N GLY A 317 -12.92 9.08 0.51
CA GLY A 317 -12.33 9.75 -0.63
C GLY A 317 -11.97 8.66 -1.61
N GLY A 318 -12.57 8.66 -2.80
CA GLY A 318 -12.25 7.70 -3.86
C GLY A 318 -10.75 7.65 -4.09
N GLY A 319 -10.20 6.44 -4.04
CA GLY A 319 -8.75 6.21 -4.04
C GLY A 319 -8.46 4.99 -3.19
N GLY A 320 -8.62 3.80 -3.78
CA GLY A 320 -8.25 2.53 -3.16
C GLY A 320 -6.82 2.60 -2.64
N SER A 321 -6.69 2.67 -1.32
CA SER A 321 -5.40 2.59 -0.68
C SER A 321 -4.89 1.16 -0.83
N PRO A 322 -3.67 0.95 -1.34
CA PRO A 322 -3.11 -0.38 -1.34
C PRO A 322 -2.84 -0.81 0.10
N PRO A 323 -2.96 -2.11 0.43
CA PRO A 323 -2.43 -2.63 1.68
C PRO A 323 -0.94 -2.29 1.74
N ALA A 324 -0.46 -1.97 2.95
CA ALA A 324 0.93 -1.59 3.20
C ALA A 324 1.88 -2.52 2.44
N ALA A 325 2.69 -1.96 1.55
CA ALA A 325 3.72 -2.67 0.80
C ALA A 325 4.64 -3.40 1.78
N ARG A 326 4.35 -4.67 2.07
CA ARG A 326 5.23 -5.54 2.82
C ARG A 326 6.48 -5.74 1.96
N SER A 327 7.63 -5.46 2.54
CA SER A 327 8.93 -5.65 1.90
C SER A 327 9.05 -7.08 1.35
N VAL A 328 9.14 -7.22 0.02
CA VAL A 328 9.35 -8.51 -0.66
C VAL A 328 10.70 -9.10 -0.24
N GLY A 329 10.67 -9.99 0.74
CA GLY A 329 11.79 -10.79 1.24
C GLY A 329 11.84 -12.18 0.59
N GLY A 330 11.86 -12.27 -0.74
CA GLY A 330 11.93 -13.55 -1.47
C GLY A 330 13.35 -14.13 -1.56
N GLY A 331 13.65 -15.13 -0.72
CA GLY A 331 14.92 -15.86 -0.73
C GLY A 331 14.98 -17.00 -1.75
N ARG A 332 15.75 -16.84 -2.84
CA ARG A 332 16.34 -17.97 -3.59
C ARG A 332 17.81 -17.74 -3.95
N ARG A 333 18.62 -18.80 -3.82
CA ARG A 333 20.09 -18.81 -3.90
C ARG A 333 20.59 -18.61 -5.34
N ALA A 334 21.31 -17.52 -5.61
CA ALA A 334 22.05 -17.34 -6.86
C ALA A 334 23.37 -18.15 -6.88
N ARG A 335 23.58 -18.95 -7.94
CA ARG A 335 24.86 -19.61 -8.29
C ARG A 335 25.90 -18.60 -8.80
N PRO A 336 27.22 -18.87 -8.71
CA PRO A 336 28.26 -17.88 -8.98
C PRO A 336 28.61 -17.80 -10.47
N VAL A 337 28.62 -16.58 -11.03
CA VAL A 337 29.20 -16.31 -12.36
C VAL A 337 30.67 -15.91 -12.20
N ARG A 338 31.51 -16.49 -13.08
CA ARG A 338 32.98 -16.45 -13.08
C ARG A 338 33.55 -15.07 -13.42
N ARG A 339 34.71 -14.77 -12.82
CA ARG A 339 35.63 -13.66 -13.14
C ARG A 339 35.93 -13.58 -14.64
N ALA A 340 35.81 -12.40 -15.23
CA ALA A 340 36.49 -12.03 -16.46
C ALA A 340 37.65 -11.06 -16.11
N GLN A 341 38.80 -11.31 -16.73
CA GLN A 341 40.10 -10.71 -16.44
C GLN A 341 40.28 -9.31 -17.03
N LEU A 342 41.15 -8.55 -16.36
CA LEU A 342 41.81 -7.33 -16.82
C LEU A 342 42.29 -7.40 -18.27
N ILE A 343 42.07 -6.33 -19.02
CA ILE A 343 43.01 -5.83 -20.03
C ILE A 343 43.26 -4.36 -19.71
N GLU A 344 44.48 -4.06 -19.26
CA GLU A 344 45.03 -2.71 -19.18
C GLU A 344 45.37 -2.20 -20.58
N ARG A 345 45.00 -0.96 -20.92
CA ARG A 345 45.86 -0.05 -21.71
C ARG A 345 45.59 1.40 -21.30
N GLY A 346 46.69 2.13 -21.12
CA GLY A 346 46.76 3.41 -20.43
C GLY A 346 46.28 4.61 -21.22
N GLY A 347 46.25 5.76 -20.54
CA GLY A 347 46.17 7.06 -21.19
C GLY A 347 45.48 8.14 -20.36
N ALA A 348 46.28 8.88 -19.58
CA ALA A 348 46.10 10.28 -19.19
C ALA A 348 44.87 10.70 -18.34
N GLN A 349 45.18 11.09 -17.10
CA GLN A 349 44.49 12.13 -16.34
C GLN A 349 45.07 13.52 -16.76
N PRO A 350 44.38 14.68 -16.53
CA PRO A 350 43.84 15.02 -15.21
C PRO A 350 42.50 15.78 -15.12
N SER A 351 41.93 15.66 -13.91
CA SER A 351 41.19 16.65 -13.13
C SER A 351 39.92 17.29 -13.70
N SER A 352 38.77 16.79 -13.23
CA SER A 352 37.78 17.67 -12.60
C SER A 352 37.15 16.93 -11.43
N GLY A 353 37.36 17.49 -10.22
CA GLY A 353 36.81 16.95 -8.99
C GLY A 353 35.29 17.12 -8.98
N ARG A 354 34.58 15.99 -9.01
CA ARG A 354 33.22 15.90 -8.45
C ARG A 354 33.27 14.81 -7.39
N SER A 355 33.32 15.24 -6.13
CA SER A 355 33.05 14.40 -4.97
C SER A 355 31.60 13.91 -5.07
N ARG A 356 31.40 12.70 -5.63
CA ARG A 356 30.14 11.99 -5.48
C ARG A 356 30.09 11.48 -4.04
N SER A 357 29.37 12.18 -3.16
CA SER A 357 28.91 11.60 -1.90
C SER A 357 28.09 10.36 -2.27
N ARG A 358 28.57 9.17 -1.93
CA ARG A 358 27.72 7.97 -1.98
C ARG A 358 26.69 8.11 -0.87
N ARG A 359 25.49 8.60 -1.22
CA ARG A 359 24.31 8.39 -0.38
C ARG A 359 23.91 6.93 -0.53
N SER A 360 24.20 6.14 0.48
CA SER A 360 23.60 4.82 0.61
C SER A 360 22.17 5.02 1.09
N CYS A 361 21.21 5.03 0.16
CA CYS A 361 19.80 4.87 0.49
C CYS A 361 19.62 3.42 0.96
N PHE A 362 19.52 3.22 2.28
CA PHE A 362 19.17 1.93 2.85
C PHE A 362 17.66 1.89 3.05
N THR A 363 16.92 1.37 2.07
CA THR A 363 15.70 0.62 2.40
C THR A 363 16.17 -0.64 3.15
N ILE A 364 15.57 -0.93 4.32
CA ILE A 364 15.88 -2.11 5.14
C ILE A 364 15.37 -3.38 4.43
N SER A 365 15.99 -3.74 3.31
CA SER A 365 15.67 -4.98 2.60
C SER A 365 16.86 -5.66 1.92
N ARG A 366 18.08 -5.08 1.87
CA ARG A 366 19.27 -5.83 1.38
C ARG A 366 20.60 -5.45 2.07
N TRP A 367 20.90 -6.10 3.19
CA TRP A 367 22.28 -6.29 3.66
C TRP A 367 22.77 -7.70 3.28
N ARG A 368 23.77 -7.79 2.38
CA ARG A 368 24.60 -9.01 2.22
C ARG A 368 26.03 -8.66 2.60
N CYS A 369 26.35 -8.82 3.87
CA CYS A 369 27.72 -8.85 4.35
C CYS A 369 28.35 -10.20 3.97
N ARG A 370 29.43 -10.19 3.18
CA ARG A 370 30.31 -11.35 3.03
C ARG A 370 31.46 -11.21 4.02
N ARG A 371 31.27 -11.73 5.24
CA ARG A 371 32.19 -12.65 5.95
C ARG A 371 31.77 -12.77 7.42
N SER A 372 31.56 -14.02 7.83
CA SER A 372 31.59 -14.57 9.21
C SER A 372 30.61 -13.99 10.25
N MET A 373 29.49 -14.70 10.48
CA MET A 373 28.97 -15.11 11.81
C MET A 373 27.60 -15.83 11.63
N PRO A 374 27.41 -17.09 12.10
CA PRO A 374 26.20 -17.88 11.78
C PRO A 374 24.91 -17.60 12.58
N GLU A 375 24.86 -16.65 13.52
CA GLU A 375 23.72 -16.53 14.46
C GLU A 375 22.75 -15.35 14.21
N VAL A 376 23.00 -14.48 13.22
CA VAL A 376 22.17 -13.27 12.94
C VAL A 376 21.04 -13.52 11.94
N ARG A 377 20.43 -14.72 11.94
CA ARG A 377 19.36 -15.08 10.99
C ARG A 377 17.96 -15.14 11.60
N ALA A 378 17.79 -14.75 12.85
CA ALA A 378 16.53 -14.89 13.58
C ALA A 378 15.97 -13.59 14.22
N ALA A 379 16.58 -12.42 13.99
CA ALA A 379 16.19 -11.18 14.68
C ALA A 379 15.50 -10.10 13.80
N ALA A 380 15.34 -10.33 12.50
CA ALA A 380 14.65 -9.40 11.60
C ALA A 380 13.14 -9.69 11.44
N ASP A 381 12.67 -10.82 12.00
CA ASP A 381 11.26 -11.25 11.97
C ASP A 381 10.51 -10.94 13.29
N THR A 382 11.10 -10.12 14.18
CA THR A 382 10.58 -9.91 15.54
C THR A 382 10.57 -8.45 16.00
N LEU A 383 10.17 -7.50 15.13
CA LEU A 383 9.84 -6.13 15.58
C LEU A 383 8.31 -5.99 15.72
N PRO A 384 7.78 -5.98 16.96
CA PRO A 384 6.35 -5.93 17.24
C PRO A 384 5.91 -4.49 17.52
N TRP A 385 5.15 -3.88 16.63
CA TRP A 385 4.34 -2.70 16.96
C TRP A 385 2.87 -3.11 17.09
N CYS A 386 2.60 -3.97 18.08
CA CYS A 386 1.31 -4.15 18.74
C CYS A 386 1.51 -5.03 19.98
N THR A 387 1.59 -4.42 21.16
CA THR A 387 1.36 -5.13 22.43
C THR A 387 0.11 -4.56 23.06
N LEU A 388 -0.99 -5.33 23.04
CA LEU A 388 -1.91 -5.45 24.17
C LEU A 388 -2.81 -6.69 24.04
N SER A 389 -2.54 -7.63 24.96
CA SER A 389 -3.42 -8.69 25.48
C SER A 389 -3.76 -9.90 24.59
N ARG A 390 -3.21 -11.07 24.97
CA ARG A 390 -4.01 -12.11 25.66
C ARG A 390 -3.11 -13.20 26.24
N SER A 391 -2.99 -13.15 27.57
CA SER A 391 -2.92 -14.36 28.37
C SER A 391 -4.23 -15.14 28.22
N VAL A 392 -4.15 -16.45 27.95
CA VAL A 392 -4.80 -17.55 28.68
C VAL A 392 -4.80 -18.79 27.77
N ARG A 393 -3.88 -19.70 28.14
CA ARG A 393 -3.72 -21.14 27.86
C ARG A 393 -3.44 -21.62 26.45
#